data_AF-A0A6P7GSV4-F1
#
_entry.id   AF-A0A6P7GSV4-F1
#
_cell.length_a   1.000
_cell.length_b   1.000
_cell.length_c   1.000
_cell.angle_alpha   90.00
_cell.angle_beta   90.00
_cell.angle_gamma   90.00
#
_symmetry.space_group_name_H-M   'P 1'
#
loop_
_entity.id
_entity.type
_entity.pdbx_description
1 polymer ?
#
loop_
_entity_poly.entity_id
_entity_poly.type
_entity_poly.pdbx_seq_one_letter_code
_entity_poly.pdbx_strand_id
1 'polypeptide(L)'
;MKVVALVSGGKDSTFNMMQCIAAGHQIVALANLVPHSKTEIDSYMYQSVGHEAIDLIAAAMDLPLYKRDTMGISNERGKTYEPSENDEVEDLYLLLEEVKKHVNIEAVSVGAILSDYQRIRVENVCMRLGLLPLAYLWQRNQQELLDEMIKCEVDAIIIKVATLGLETKHLGRSLSLLQPHLLAMHEKYGLNVCGEGGEYETLTVDCPLFKSRIVIEESDIVIHSNDPIAPVGYLVFKKMSLELKLPALDLQSRLEGLPLKDSDGYVTDQEEEEFKPIDNDTEDETVLNSGSTECSSYSSEEFLQEVSSVYNREGWLLIGGVQGTSSNAFEAMAEAMSILKSELLKHDHTIRDVCSVTMYIGDMSEYAALNKLYVDTFTFTNPPSRACVQVPFNENNPVRLEAISWKAPIKSIGDSKVERQTMHVQSRSHWAPANIGPYSQSVRVKNFVHLAGQIGLVPGSLEMIKGGIKAECRLVLRHLKRLLMAVDPKFSLRNVVQGICYLTDASYVGPARKLWEESTNNAIVDYVVVTGLPRNAAVEWHVWAHKYNNNFD
;
A
#
# COMPACT_ATOMS: atom_id res chain seq x y z
N MET A 1 6.87 14.88 -9.40
CA MET A 1 7.97 14.00 -9.82
C MET A 1 7.87 13.71 -11.31
N LYS A 2 8.99 13.41 -11.95
CA LYS A 2 9.04 12.86 -13.31
C LYS A 2 8.86 11.35 -13.27
N VAL A 3 7.86 10.85 -14.01
CA VAL A 3 7.38 9.47 -13.92
C VAL A 3 7.56 8.75 -15.25
N VAL A 4 8.13 7.55 -15.21
CA VAL A 4 7.96 6.57 -16.30
C VAL A 4 6.73 5.73 -16.02
N ALA A 5 5.86 5.52 -17.01
CA ALA A 5 4.69 4.66 -16.85
C ALA A 5 4.93 3.29 -17.46
N LEU A 6 4.69 2.24 -16.67
CA LEU A 6 4.58 0.88 -17.18
C LEU A 6 3.24 0.76 -17.92
N VAL A 7 3.31 0.64 -19.24
CA VAL A 7 2.12 0.62 -20.11
C VAL A 7 1.87 -0.81 -20.60
N SER A 8 0.65 -1.32 -20.39
CA SER A 8 0.21 -2.62 -20.91
C SER A 8 -0.75 -2.49 -22.09
N GLY A 9 -1.21 -1.26 -22.36
CA GLY A 9 -2.28 -0.97 -23.32
C GLY A 9 -3.68 -0.99 -22.70
N GLY A 10 -3.85 -1.65 -21.56
CA GLY A 10 -5.14 -1.76 -20.86
C GLY A 10 -5.55 -0.50 -20.10
N LYS A 11 -6.84 -0.48 -19.72
CA LYS A 11 -7.49 0.60 -18.98
C LYS A 11 -6.77 0.98 -17.67
N ASP A 12 -6.20 -0.01 -16.98
CA ASP A 12 -5.66 0.18 -15.63
C ASP A 12 -4.35 0.97 -15.68
N SER A 13 -3.48 0.65 -16.64
CA SER A 13 -2.25 1.41 -16.89
C SER A 13 -2.55 2.86 -17.29
N THR A 14 -3.56 3.07 -18.14
CA THR A 14 -4.02 4.41 -18.56
C THR A 14 -4.55 5.21 -17.39
N PHE A 15 -5.48 4.64 -16.60
CA PHE A 15 -6.11 5.37 -15.52
C PHE A 15 -5.12 5.67 -14.38
N ASN A 16 -4.17 4.77 -14.09
CA ASN A 16 -3.12 5.07 -13.12
C ASN A 16 -2.22 6.25 -13.56
N MET A 17 -1.96 6.39 -14.87
CA MET A 17 -1.27 7.59 -15.39
C MET A 17 -2.08 8.87 -15.17
N MET A 18 -3.41 8.82 -15.37
CA MET A 18 -4.28 9.96 -15.07
C MET A 18 -4.24 10.32 -13.58
N GLN A 19 -4.25 9.32 -12.69
CA GLN A 19 -4.12 9.51 -11.24
C GLN A 19 -2.75 10.10 -10.85
N CYS A 20 -1.67 9.69 -11.52
CA CYS A 20 -0.36 10.32 -11.32
C CYS A 20 -0.39 11.81 -11.68
N ILE A 21 -1.07 12.18 -12.77
CA ILE A 21 -1.21 13.59 -13.18
C ILE A 21 -2.07 14.37 -12.18
N ALA A 22 -3.18 13.79 -11.70
CA ALA A 22 -4.01 14.38 -10.66
C ALA A 22 -3.23 14.63 -9.36
N ALA A 23 -2.31 13.72 -9.01
CA ALA A 23 -1.37 13.88 -7.90
C ALA A 23 -0.21 14.86 -8.17
N GLY A 24 -0.25 15.62 -9.26
CA GLY A 24 0.75 16.64 -9.62
C GLY A 24 2.07 16.05 -10.17
N HIS A 25 2.04 14.84 -10.74
CA HIS A 25 3.20 14.23 -11.37
C HIS A 25 3.20 14.42 -12.89
N GLN A 26 4.38 14.32 -13.49
CA GLN A 26 4.55 14.47 -14.94
C GLN A 26 4.98 13.13 -15.53
N ILE A 27 4.17 12.56 -16.44
CA ILE A 27 4.59 11.40 -17.23
C ILE A 27 5.57 11.88 -18.30
N VAL A 28 6.78 11.32 -18.30
CA VAL A 28 7.88 11.73 -19.20
C VAL A 28 8.31 10.65 -20.19
N ALA A 29 7.97 9.40 -19.91
CA ALA A 29 8.29 8.26 -20.75
C ALA A 29 7.32 7.10 -20.49
N LEU A 30 7.19 6.21 -21.48
CA LEU A 30 6.50 4.94 -21.35
C LEU A 30 7.52 3.81 -21.40
N ALA A 31 7.26 2.75 -20.64
CA ALA A 31 8.07 1.53 -20.64
C ALA A 31 7.16 0.31 -20.77
N ASN A 32 7.54 -0.64 -21.61
CA ASN A 32 6.81 -1.87 -21.81
C ASN A 32 7.75 -3.07 -21.95
N LEU A 33 7.39 -4.19 -21.33
CA LEU A 33 8.06 -5.46 -21.54
C LEU A 33 7.31 -6.25 -22.62
N VAL A 34 8.05 -6.70 -23.63
CA VAL A 34 7.48 -7.37 -24.81
C VAL A 34 7.72 -8.88 -24.70
N PRO A 35 6.66 -9.71 -24.81
CA PRO A 35 6.84 -11.16 -24.84
C PRO A 35 7.72 -11.62 -26.02
N HIS A 36 8.83 -12.31 -25.75
CA HIS A 36 9.81 -12.71 -26.77
C HIS A 36 9.20 -13.56 -27.91
N SER A 37 8.26 -14.45 -27.60
CA SER A 37 7.68 -15.34 -28.61
C SER A 37 6.58 -14.71 -29.47
N LYS A 38 6.12 -13.48 -29.16
CA LYS A 38 4.96 -12.80 -29.82
C LYS A 38 3.67 -13.63 -29.91
N THR A 39 3.63 -14.81 -29.28
CA THR A 39 2.47 -15.65 -29.07
C THR A 39 1.95 -15.37 -27.67
N GLU A 40 0.64 -15.57 -27.43
CA GLU A 40 0.06 -15.49 -26.09
C GLU A 40 0.89 -16.34 -25.11
N ILE A 41 1.35 -15.73 -24.03
CA ILE A 41 2.01 -16.39 -22.92
C ILE A 41 1.16 -16.12 -21.67
N ASP A 42 0.96 -17.14 -20.84
CA ASP A 42 0.42 -17.01 -19.50
C ASP A 42 1.47 -16.34 -18.57
N SER A 43 1.69 -15.03 -18.74
CA SER A 43 2.49 -14.22 -17.80
C SER A 43 1.61 -13.76 -16.65
N TYR A 44 2.13 -13.90 -15.42
CA TYR A 44 1.49 -13.36 -14.22
C TYR A 44 1.73 -11.85 -14.06
N MET A 45 2.72 -11.30 -14.78
CA MET A 45 3.13 -9.90 -14.67
C MET A 45 2.54 -9.02 -15.77
N TYR A 46 2.51 -9.48 -17.02
CA TYR A 46 2.31 -8.60 -18.17
C TYR A 46 1.21 -9.08 -19.11
N GLN A 47 0.48 -8.10 -19.65
CA GLN A 47 -0.50 -8.30 -20.72
C GLN A 47 0.24 -8.67 -22.01
N SER A 48 -0.13 -9.79 -22.63
CA SER A 48 0.46 -10.23 -23.91
C SER A 48 -0.41 -9.87 -25.12
N VAL A 49 -1.73 -9.76 -24.94
CA VAL A 49 -2.68 -9.41 -26.00
C VAL A 49 -2.71 -7.90 -26.21
N GLY A 50 -2.74 -7.46 -27.49
CA GLY A 50 -2.81 -6.04 -27.85
C GLY A 50 -1.47 -5.31 -27.81
N HIS A 51 -0.35 -6.03 -27.73
CA HIS A 51 1.00 -5.46 -27.75
C HIS A 51 1.28 -4.64 -29.02
N GLU A 52 0.56 -4.91 -30.11
CA GLU A 52 0.62 -4.18 -31.38
C GLU A 52 0.20 -2.71 -31.25
N ALA A 53 -0.61 -2.38 -30.24
CA ALA A 53 -1.11 -1.03 -30.03
C ALA A 53 -0.19 -0.16 -29.17
N ILE A 54 0.84 -0.72 -28.51
CA ILE A 54 1.70 0.01 -27.56
C ILE A 54 2.46 1.14 -28.25
N ASP A 55 2.98 0.90 -29.45
CA ASP A 55 3.65 1.94 -30.25
C ASP A 55 2.69 3.08 -30.63
N LEU A 56 1.42 2.75 -30.90
CA LEU A 56 0.38 3.74 -31.21
C LEU A 56 -0.03 4.52 -29.97
N ILE A 57 -0.08 3.91 -28.79
CA ILE A 57 -0.34 4.61 -27.52
C ILE A 57 0.76 5.64 -27.24
N ALA A 58 2.03 5.26 -27.43
CA ALA A 58 3.15 6.18 -27.26
C ALA A 58 3.08 7.36 -28.24
N ALA A 59 2.78 7.08 -29.52
CA ALA A 59 2.59 8.11 -30.54
C ALA A 59 1.35 8.99 -30.27
N ALA A 60 0.25 8.41 -29.78
CA ALA A 60 -0.95 9.12 -29.40
C ALA A 60 -0.71 10.06 -28.22
N MET A 61 0.12 9.67 -27.25
CA MET A 61 0.52 10.52 -26.11
C MET A 61 1.63 11.51 -26.46
N ASP A 62 2.35 11.29 -27.57
CA ASP A 62 3.55 12.04 -27.95
C ASP A 62 4.64 11.94 -26.86
N LEU A 63 4.96 10.70 -26.45
CA LEU A 63 5.95 10.37 -25.42
C LEU A 63 6.95 9.32 -25.92
N PRO A 64 8.20 9.36 -25.43
CA PRO A 64 9.18 8.32 -25.76
C PRO A 64 8.77 6.97 -25.15
N LEU A 65 8.95 5.91 -25.92
CA LEU A 65 8.65 4.54 -25.52
C LEU A 65 9.93 3.70 -25.47
N TYR A 66 10.14 3.05 -24.32
CA TYR A 66 11.22 2.10 -24.10
C TYR A 66 10.64 0.69 -24.05
N LYS A 67 11.21 -0.20 -24.86
CA LYS A 67 10.79 -1.61 -24.92
C LYS A 67 11.99 -2.52 -24.66
N ARG A 68 11.76 -3.60 -23.92
CA ARG A 68 12.71 -4.70 -23.76
C ARG A 68 11.94 -6.02 -23.91
N ASP A 69 12.54 -6.98 -24.61
CA ASP A 69 11.97 -8.33 -24.72
C ASP A 69 12.13 -9.07 -23.39
N THR A 70 11.09 -9.79 -22.94
CA THR A 70 11.15 -10.66 -21.77
C THR A 70 11.88 -11.95 -22.12
N MET A 71 13.07 -12.13 -21.58
CA MET A 71 13.86 -13.36 -21.71
C MET A 71 13.65 -14.29 -20.51
N GLY A 72 13.35 -13.71 -19.35
CA GLY A 72 13.09 -14.44 -18.13
C GLY A 72 11.70 -15.09 -18.09
N ILE A 73 11.56 -16.07 -17.20
CA ILE A 73 10.29 -16.72 -16.87
C ILE A 73 9.93 -16.43 -15.41
N SER A 74 8.65 -16.56 -15.06
CA SER A 74 8.16 -16.39 -13.68
C SER A 74 8.67 -17.53 -12.77
N ASN A 75 9.90 -17.38 -12.26
CA ASN A 75 10.59 -18.35 -11.42
C ASN A 75 10.22 -18.16 -9.96
N GLU A 76 10.35 -16.94 -9.45
CA GLU A 76 10.01 -16.64 -8.05
C GLU A 76 8.53 -16.28 -7.96
N ARG A 77 7.73 -17.19 -7.38
CA ARG A 77 6.26 -17.00 -7.22
C ARG A 77 5.83 -16.75 -5.78
N GLY A 78 6.78 -16.58 -4.88
CA GLY A 78 6.53 -16.25 -3.49
C GLY A 78 5.80 -14.91 -3.31
N LYS A 79 5.33 -14.71 -2.06
CA LYS A 79 4.77 -13.44 -1.56
C LYS A 79 5.83 -12.33 -1.47
N THR A 80 7.11 -12.71 -1.47
CA THR A 80 8.25 -11.80 -1.53
C THR A 80 9.04 -12.10 -2.77
N TYR A 81 9.81 -11.12 -3.24
CA TYR A 81 10.70 -11.31 -4.37
C TYR A 81 12.16 -11.18 -3.92
N GLU A 82 12.96 -12.20 -4.20
CA GLU A 82 14.41 -12.15 -4.16
C GLU A 82 14.93 -12.22 -5.60
N PRO A 83 15.92 -11.38 -6.00
CA PRO A 83 16.46 -11.41 -7.34
C PRO A 83 16.94 -12.81 -7.72
N SER A 84 16.47 -13.29 -8.87
CA SER A 84 16.75 -14.62 -9.38
C SER A 84 17.25 -14.54 -10.82
N GLU A 85 18.24 -15.36 -11.17
CA GLU A 85 18.76 -15.42 -12.53
C GLU A 85 17.67 -15.86 -13.52
N ASN A 86 17.58 -15.19 -14.66
CA ASN A 86 16.60 -15.46 -15.74
C ASN A 86 15.13 -15.32 -15.30
N ASP A 87 14.84 -14.41 -14.36
CA ASP A 87 13.47 -14.07 -13.96
C ASP A 87 12.96 -12.81 -14.70
N GLU A 88 11.66 -12.79 -15.06
CA GLU A 88 11.04 -11.69 -15.80
C GLU A 88 11.09 -10.33 -15.07
N VAL A 89 11.26 -10.35 -13.75
CA VAL A 89 11.41 -9.14 -12.93
C VAL A 89 12.78 -8.49 -13.13
N GLU A 90 13.81 -9.25 -13.47
CA GLU A 90 15.14 -8.70 -13.79
C GLU A 90 15.14 -8.03 -15.18
N ASP A 91 14.32 -8.49 -16.12
CA ASP A 91 14.12 -7.79 -17.38
C ASP A 91 13.48 -6.42 -17.15
N LEU A 92 12.55 -6.32 -16.20
CA LEU A 92 11.96 -5.04 -15.78
C LEU A 92 13.01 -4.13 -15.14
N TYR A 93 13.88 -4.68 -14.29
CA TYR A 93 15.00 -3.94 -13.70
C TYR A 93 15.88 -3.33 -14.78
N LEU A 94 16.30 -4.12 -15.76
CA LEU A 94 17.14 -3.64 -16.85
C LEU A 94 16.43 -2.58 -17.69
N LEU A 95 15.13 -2.74 -17.96
CA LEU A 95 14.32 -1.76 -18.69
C LEU A 95 14.27 -0.41 -17.98
N LEU A 96 13.97 -0.41 -16.68
CA LEU A 96 13.90 0.83 -15.91
C LEU A 96 15.28 1.44 -15.69
N GLU A 97 16.34 0.64 -15.55
CA GLU A 97 17.72 1.12 -15.50
C GLU A 97 18.10 1.86 -16.80
N GLU A 98 17.70 1.31 -17.95
CA GLU A 98 17.91 1.91 -19.26
C GLU A 98 17.11 3.20 -19.46
N VAL A 99 15.85 3.24 -19.04
CA VAL A 99 15.05 4.47 -19.06
C VAL A 99 15.74 5.55 -18.22
N LYS A 100 16.21 5.21 -17.01
CA LYS A 100 16.87 6.14 -16.09
C LYS A 100 18.17 6.72 -16.65
N LYS A 101 18.89 5.98 -17.50
CA LYS A 101 20.10 6.47 -18.20
C LYS A 101 19.77 7.54 -19.25
N HIS A 102 18.59 7.48 -19.87
CA HIS A 102 18.18 8.38 -20.96
C HIS A 102 17.26 9.52 -20.50
N VAL A 103 16.45 9.29 -19.47
CA VAL A 103 15.43 10.22 -18.97
C VAL A 103 15.59 10.35 -17.46
N ASN A 104 15.60 11.59 -16.97
CA ASN A 104 15.58 11.84 -15.52
C ASN A 104 14.21 11.47 -14.94
N ILE A 105 14.11 10.27 -14.38
CA ILE A 105 12.91 9.73 -13.72
C ILE A 105 13.15 9.58 -12.21
N GLU A 106 12.10 9.81 -11.45
CA GLU A 106 12.09 9.72 -9.98
C GLU A 106 11.11 8.65 -9.50
N ALA A 107 10.15 8.27 -10.35
CA ALA A 107 9.06 7.38 -9.98
C ALA A 107 8.56 6.53 -11.16
N VAL A 108 7.87 5.44 -10.84
CA VAL A 108 7.32 4.46 -11.79
C VAL A 108 5.82 4.31 -11.55
N SER A 109 5.01 4.56 -12.57
CA SER A 109 3.55 4.33 -12.54
C SER A 109 3.23 2.88 -12.88
N VAL A 110 2.42 2.22 -12.06
CA VAL A 110 1.95 0.83 -12.25
C VAL A 110 0.43 0.73 -12.04
N GLY A 111 -0.26 0.15 -13.02
CA GLY A 111 -1.73 -0.02 -13.01
C GLY A 111 -2.23 -1.26 -12.27
N ALA A 112 -1.61 -1.66 -11.15
CA ALA A 112 -2.06 -2.83 -10.39
C ALA A 112 -3.22 -2.47 -9.44
N ILE A 113 -4.33 -3.22 -9.48
CA ILE A 113 -5.50 -2.99 -8.61
C ILE A 113 -5.48 -3.94 -7.40
N LEU A 114 -5.51 -5.26 -7.58
CA LEU A 114 -5.49 -6.22 -6.46
C LEU A 114 -4.20 -7.04 -6.36
N SER A 115 -3.47 -7.20 -7.46
CA SER A 115 -2.33 -8.10 -7.51
C SER A 115 -1.15 -7.64 -6.63
N ASP A 116 -1.04 -8.23 -5.44
CA ASP A 116 0.16 -8.13 -4.59
C ASP A 116 1.41 -8.65 -5.29
N TYR A 117 1.24 -9.66 -6.14
CA TYR A 117 2.31 -10.26 -6.92
C TYR A 117 3.01 -9.20 -7.79
N GLN A 118 2.22 -8.45 -8.58
CA GLN A 118 2.74 -7.40 -9.46
C GLN A 118 3.32 -6.24 -8.65
N ARG A 119 2.60 -5.77 -7.62
CA ARG A 119 3.03 -4.65 -6.79
C ARG A 119 4.40 -4.90 -6.15
N ILE A 120 4.58 -6.04 -5.49
CA ILE A 120 5.81 -6.36 -4.73
C ILE A 120 7.04 -6.45 -5.64
N ARG A 121 6.86 -6.95 -6.87
CA ARG A 121 7.95 -7.07 -7.86
C ARG A 121 8.36 -5.70 -8.41
N VAL A 122 7.38 -4.86 -8.74
CA VAL A 122 7.65 -3.47 -9.15
C VAL A 122 8.28 -2.68 -8.01
N GLU A 123 7.78 -2.82 -6.77
CA GLU A 123 8.37 -2.20 -5.58
C GLU A 123 9.83 -2.61 -5.40
N ASN A 124 10.15 -3.90 -5.49
CA ASN A 124 11.52 -4.40 -5.39
C ASN A 124 12.45 -3.78 -6.44
N VAL A 125 12.04 -3.73 -7.71
CA VAL A 125 12.82 -3.11 -8.78
C VAL A 125 13.01 -1.61 -8.51
N CYS A 126 11.95 -0.92 -8.14
CA CYS A 126 11.99 0.52 -7.83
C CYS A 126 12.94 0.82 -6.67
N MET A 127 12.88 0.05 -5.58
CA MET A 127 13.79 0.17 -4.45
C MET A 127 15.26 0.07 -4.88
N ARG A 128 15.61 -0.98 -5.65
CA ARG A 128 16.99 -1.21 -6.12
C ARG A 128 17.49 -0.07 -7.01
N LEU A 129 16.59 0.55 -7.77
CA LEU A 129 16.90 1.68 -8.65
C LEU A 129 16.77 3.04 -7.96
N GLY A 130 16.35 3.11 -6.69
CA GLY A 130 16.06 4.37 -6.00
C GLY A 130 14.93 5.18 -6.65
N LEU A 131 13.92 4.49 -7.20
CA LEU A 131 12.70 5.06 -7.77
C LEU A 131 11.52 4.84 -6.83
N LEU A 132 10.51 5.70 -6.89
CA LEU A 132 9.28 5.53 -6.13
C LEU A 132 8.17 4.85 -6.96
N PRO A 133 7.59 3.74 -6.49
CA PRO A 133 6.45 3.12 -7.16
C PRO A 133 5.14 3.85 -6.85
N LEU A 134 4.34 4.12 -7.89
CA LEU A 134 3.06 4.83 -7.84
C LEU A 134 1.94 3.89 -8.31
N ALA A 135 1.20 3.34 -7.36
CA ALA A 135 0.13 2.35 -7.55
C ALA A 135 -1.20 2.91 -6.99
N TYR A 136 -1.71 3.98 -7.59
CA TYR A 136 -2.88 4.71 -7.09
C TYR A 136 -4.17 3.89 -7.07
N LEU A 137 -4.24 2.85 -7.89
CA LEU A 137 -5.42 1.99 -8.00
C LEU A 137 -5.44 0.84 -6.98
N TRP A 138 -4.33 0.63 -6.26
CA TRP A 138 -4.16 -0.54 -5.41
C TRP A 138 -5.22 -0.59 -4.28
N GLN A 139 -5.90 -1.72 -4.18
CA GLN A 139 -7.03 -2.03 -3.29
C GLN A 139 -8.16 -1.00 -3.21
N ARG A 140 -8.39 -0.29 -4.32
CA ARG A 140 -9.63 0.43 -4.54
C ARG A 140 -10.77 -0.54 -4.87
N ASN A 141 -12.00 -0.11 -4.57
CA ASN A 141 -13.21 -0.85 -4.95
C ASN A 141 -13.32 -0.91 -6.49
N GLN A 142 -13.47 -2.12 -7.05
CA GLN A 142 -13.45 -2.34 -8.49
C GLN A 142 -14.68 -1.77 -9.21
N GLN A 143 -15.85 -1.77 -8.56
CA GLN A 143 -17.07 -1.22 -9.15
C GLN A 143 -16.98 0.30 -9.28
N GLU A 144 -16.58 0.97 -8.20
CA GLU A 144 -16.31 2.42 -8.18
C GLU A 144 -15.21 2.78 -9.17
N LEU A 145 -14.12 1.99 -9.20
CA LEU A 145 -12.98 2.25 -10.06
C LEU A 145 -13.36 2.16 -11.55
N LEU A 146 -14.14 1.15 -11.94
CA LEU A 146 -14.60 1.03 -13.32
C LEU A 146 -15.50 2.21 -13.71
N ASP A 147 -16.42 2.59 -12.83
CA ASP A 147 -17.31 3.73 -13.04
C ASP A 147 -16.54 5.04 -13.19
N GLU A 148 -15.52 5.26 -12.35
CA GLU A 148 -14.61 6.40 -12.46
C GLU A 148 -13.82 6.42 -13.76
N MET A 149 -13.28 5.27 -14.21
CA MET A 149 -12.57 5.17 -15.49
C MET A 149 -13.47 5.61 -16.65
N ILE A 150 -14.72 5.15 -16.67
CA ILE A 150 -15.71 5.51 -17.70
C ILE A 150 -16.04 7.00 -17.64
N LYS A 151 -16.30 7.53 -16.43
CA LYS A 151 -16.61 8.95 -16.21
C LYS A 151 -15.44 9.89 -16.53
N CYS A 152 -14.20 9.40 -16.41
CA CYS A 152 -12.99 10.11 -16.80
C CYS A 152 -12.60 9.87 -18.27
N GLU A 153 -13.53 9.36 -19.09
CA GLU A 153 -13.36 9.17 -20.53
C GLU A 153 -12.20 8.23 -20.92
N VAL A 154 -11.90 7.21 -20.09
CA VAL A 154 -11.03 6.11 -20.49
C VAL A 154 -11.84 5.18 -21.42
N ASP A 155 -11.79 5.45 -22.73
CA ASP A 155 -12.44 4.62 -23.74
C ASP A 155 -11.57 3.39 -24.03
N ALA A 156 -11.97 2.28 -23.41
CA ALA A 156 -11.33 0.99 -23.55
C ALA A 156 -12.29 -0.04 -24.15
N ILE A 157 -11.76 -0.94 -24.96
CA ILE A 157 -12.49 -2.09 -25.51
C ILE A 157 -12.00 -3.39 -24.88
N ILE A 158 -12.86 -4.41 -24.81
CA ILE A 158 -12.43 -5.75 -24.41
C ILE A 158 -11.70 -6.43 -25.57
N ILE A 159 -10.48 -6.89 -25.33
CA ILE A 159 -9.63 -7.54 -26.36
C ILE A 159 -9.34 -9.01 -26.07
N LYS A 160 -9.63 -9.48 -24.86
CA LYS A 160 -9.54 -10.89 -24.45
C LYS A 160 -10.66 -11.18 -23.48
N VAL A 161 -11.23 -12.38 -23.56
CA VAL A 161 -12.14 -12.93 -22.56
C VAL A 161 -11.65 -14.33 -22.19
N ALA A 162 -11.74 -14.69 -20.92
CA ALA A 162 -11.30 -15.99 -20.41
C ALA A 162 -12.11 -16.44 -19.17
N THR A 163 -13.38 -16.04 -19.09
CA THR A 163 -14.18 -16.20 -17.87
C THR A 163 -15.66 -16.47 -18.17
N LEU A 164 -16.34 -17.07 -17.19
CA LEU A 164 -17.78 -17.32 -17.25
C LEU A 164 -18.54 -15.99 -17.27
N GLY A 165 -19.52 -15.89 -18.18
CA GLY A 165 -20.35 -14.69 -18.35
C GLY A 165 -19.83 -13.72 -19.40
N LEU A 166 -18.60 -13.93 -19.91
CA LEU A 166 -18.09 -13.26 -21.09
C LEU A 166 -17.92 -14.25 -22.25
N GLU A 167 -18.27 -13.80 -23.45
CA GLU A 167 -18.24 -14.60 -24.68
C GLU A 167 -17.49 -13.82 -25.76
N THR A 168 -17.08 -14.50 -26.82
CA THR A 168 -16.36 -13.89 -27.96
C THR A 168 -17.12 -12.75 -28.63
N LYS A 169 -18.45 -12.71 -28.53
CA LYS A 169 -19.30 -11.60 -29.01
C LYS A 169 -19.07 -10.26 -28.27
N HIS A 170 -18.41 -10.30 -27.11
CA HIS A 170 -18.06 -9.12 -26.32
C HIS A 170 -16.70 -8.52 -26.74
N LEU A 171 -15.87 -9.27 -27.48
CA LEU A 171 -14.61 -8.76 -28.02
C LEU A 171 -14.87 -7.56 -28.94
N GLY A 172 -14.06 -6.52 -28.78
CA GLY A 172 -14.15 -5.26 -29.53
C GLY A 172 -15.20 -4.27 -29.03
N ARG A 173 -16.03 -4.64 -28.03
CA ARG A 173 -17.03 -3.73 -27.47
C ARG A 173 -16.41 -2.79 -26.44
N SER A 174 -16.88 -1.53 -26.43
CA SER A 174 -16.50 -0.55 -25.42
C SER A 174 -16.95 -0.98 -24.03
N LEU A 175 -16.08 -0.77 -23.06
CA LEU A 175 -16.28 -1.09 -21.66
C LEU A 175 -17.44 -0.30 -21.05
N SER A 176 -17.61 0.95 -21.49
CA SER A 176 -18.74 1.81 -21.09
C SER A 176 -20.10 1.17 -21.41
N LEU A 177 -20.22 0.55 -22.60
CA LEU A 177 -21.44 -0.13 -23.03
C LEU A 177 -21.63 -1.47 -22.32
N LEU A 178 -20.54 -2.12 -21.91
CA LEU A 178 -20.56 -3.40 -21.22
C LEU A 178 -20.67 -3.30 -19.70
N GLN A 179 -20.50 -2.12 -19.10
CA GLN A 179 -20.53 -1.94 -17.64
C GLN A 179 -21.77 -2.57 -16.97
N PRO A 180 -23.01 -2.38 -17.45
CA PRO A 180 -24.18 -3.02 -16.83
C PRO A 180 -24.13 -4.55 -16.90
N HIS A 181 -23.58 -5.10 -17.99
CA HIS A 181 -23.39 -6.55 -18.14
C HIS A 181 -22.34 -7.08 -17.18
N LEU A 182 -21.20 -6.38 -17.03
CA LEU A 182 -20.14 -6.76 -16.10
C LEU A 182 -20.63 -6.77 -14.64
N LEU A 183 -21.41 -5.76 -14.24
CA LEU A 183 -22.03 -5.71 -12.91
C LEU A 183 -23.00 -6.88 -12.69
N ALA A 184 -23.84 -7.20 -13.68
CA ALA A 184 -24.75 -8.35 -13.59
C ALA A 184 -23.99 -9.69 -13.50
N MET A 185 -22.88 -9.84 -14.23
CA MET A 185 -22.04 -11.04 -14.16
C MET A 185 -21.28 -11.13 -12.85
N HIS A 186 -20.89 -10.01 -12.26
CA HIS A 186 -20.31 -9.95 -10.91
C HIS A 186 -21.28 -10.50 -9.87
N GLU A 187 -22.52 -10.01 -9.86
CA GLU A 187 -23.56 -10.49 -8.93
C GLU A 187 -23.88 -11.97 -9.13
N LYS A 188 -23.91 -12.43 -10.39
CA LYS A 188 -24.35 -13.80 -10.71
C LYS A 188 -23.26 -14.85 -10.59
N TYR A 189 -22.04 -14.51 -10.97
CA TYR A 189 -20.94 -15.47 -11.14
C TYR A 189 -19.67 -15.10 -10.36
N GLY A 190 -19.66 -13.95 -9.68
CA GLY A 190 -18.46 -13.48 -8.98
C GLY A 190 -17.38 -12.91 -9.91
N LEU A 191 -17.73 -12.59 -11.16
CA LEU A 191 -16.83 -11.92 -12.12
C LEU A 191 -16.18 -10.69 -11.46
N ASN A 192 -14.87 -10.52 -11.59
CA ASN A 192 -14.21 -9.28 -11.25
C ASN A 192 -14.56 -8.20 -12.27
N VAL A 193 -15.20 -7.12 -11.82
CA VAL A 193 -15.68 -6.05 -12.71
C VAL A 193 -14.55 -5.32 -13.43
N CYS A 194 -13.35 -5.29 -12.85
CA CYS A 194 -12.13 -4.75 -13.48
C CYS A 194 -11.32 -5.82 -14.24
N GLY A 195 -11.75 -7.08 -14.28
CA GLY A 195 -11.05 -8.13 -15.03
C GLY A 195 -9.77 -8.65 -14.37
N GLU A 196 -9.59 -8.41 -13.07
CA GLU A 196 -8.45 -8.94 -12.31
C GLU A 196 -8.37 -10.48 -12.43
N GLY A 197 -7.16 -11.02 -12.33
CA GLY A 197 -6.94 -12.47 -12.49
C GLY A 197 -6.96 -12.94 -13.95
N GLY A 198 -7.00 -12.02 -14.92
CA GLY A 198 -6.97 -12.35 -16.35
C GLY A 198 -8.33 -12.74 -16.92
N GLU A 199 -9.42 -12.44 -16.20
CA GLU A 199 -10.79 -12.74 -16.62
C GLU A 199 -11.15 -12.11 -17.97
N TYR A 200 -10.68 -10.88 -18.19
CA TYR A 200 -10.69 -10.21 -19.49
C TYR A 200 -9.54 -9.20 -19.56
N GLU A 201 -9.06 -8.91 -20.77
CA GLU A 201 -8.06 -7.85 -21.01
C GLU A 201 -8.67 -6.75 -21.87
N THR A 202 -8.08 -5.55 -21.78
CA THR A 202 -8.59 -4.37 -22.49
C THR A 202 -7.51 -3.68 -23.31
N LEU A 203 -7.94 -2.91 -24.30
CA LEU A 203 -7.11 -1.93 -24.98
C LEU A 203 -7.79 -0.56 -24.87
N THR A 204 -7.05 0.43 -24.36
CA THR A 204 -7.46 1.82 -24.37
C THR A 204 -7.28 2.36 -25.78
N VAL A 205 -8.40 2.64 -26.47
CA VAL A 205 -8.38 3.23 -27.81
C VAL A 205 -8.37 4.75 -27.76
N ASP A 206 -8.91 5.32 -26.69
CA ASP A 206 -8.87 6.75 -26.47
C ASP A 206 -8.92 7.12 -24.98
N CYS A 207 -8.27 8.22 -24.62
CA CYS A 207 -8.44 8.86 -23.31
C CYS A 207 -7.98 10.32 -23.34
N PRO A 208 -8.24 11.12 -22.30
CA PRO A 208 -7.80 12.51 -22.21
C PRO A 208 -6.29 12.72 -22.36
N LEU A 209 -5.47 11.71 -22.01
CA LEU A 209 -4.02 11.80 -22.18
C LEU A 209 -3.59 11.78 -23.66
N PHE A 210 -4.42 11.21 -24.54
CA PHE A 210 -4.08 11.01 -25.95
C PHE A 210 -4.41 12.26 -26.78
N LYS A 211 -3.44 12.70 -27.59
CA LYS A 211 -3.60 13.76 -28.61
C LYS A 211 -4.33 13.23 -29.86
N SER A 212 -4.22 11.92 -30.11
CA SER A 212 -4.88 11.23 -31.23
C SER A 212 -5.58 9.97 -30.72
N ARG A 213 -6.75 9.66 -31.26
CA ARG A 213 -7.46 8.41 -31.00
C ARG A 213 -6.85 7.28 -31.83
N ILE A 214 -6.83 6.07 -31.28
CA ILE A 214 -6.48 4.85 -32.01
C ILE A 214 -7.74 4.34 -32.73
N VAL A 215 -7.65 4.19 -34.04
CA VAL A 215 -8.72 3.64 -34.88
C VAL A 215 -8.34 2.23 -35.29
N ILE A 216 -9.18 1.26 -34.95
CA ILE A 216 -9.03 -0.13 -35.38
C ILE A 216 -9.75 -0.29 -36.71
N GLU A 217 -8.98 -0.53 -37.77
CA GLU A 217 -9.53 -0.68 -39.13
C GLU A 217 -9.81 -2.14 -39.46
N GLU A 218 -8.95 -3.05 -39.00
CA GLU A 218 -9.06 -4.48 -39.27
C GLU A 218 -8.53 -5.31 -38.10
N SER A 219 -9.33 -6.29 -37.66
CA SER A 219 -8.98 -7.21 -36.58
C SER A 219 -9.63 -8.57 -36.79
N ASP A 220 -8.93 -9.63 -36.38
CA ASP A 220 -9.46 -11.00 -36.35
C ASP A 220 -9.75 -11.44 -34.91
N ILE A 221 -10.72 -12.35 -34.74
CA ILE A 221 -10.94 -13.06 -33.47
C ILE A 221 -10.24 -14.41 -33.54
N VAL A 222 -9.35 -14.67 -32.59
CA VAL A 222 -8.73 -15.97 -32.37
C VAL A 222 -9.39 -16.63 -31.17
N ILE A 223 -9.87 -17.86 -31.34
CA ILE A 223 -10.43 -18.67 -30.26
C ILE A 223 -9.35 -19.66 -29.83
N HIS A 224 -8.82 -19.48 -28.62
CA HIS A 224 -7.82 -20.37 -28.05
C HIS A 224 -8.47 -21.62 -27.46
N SER A 225 -9.58 -21.44 -26.73
CA SER A 225 -10.39 -22.52 -26.18
C SER A 225 -11.87 -22.18 -26.36
N ASN A 226 -12.62 -23.08 -27.00
CA ASN A 226 -14.06 -22.92 -27.18
C ASN A 226 -14.83 -23.73 -26.13
N ASP A 227 -14.46 -23.56 -24.86
CA ASP A 227 -15.14 -24.21 -23.75
C ASP A 227 -16.59 -23.67 -23.63
N PRO A 228 -17.61 -24.54 -23.46
CA PRO A 228 -19.01 -24.10 -23.37
C PRO A 228 -19.33 -23.20 -22.16
N ILE A 229 -18.46 -23.18 -21.15
CA ILE A 229 -18.65 -22.51 -19.87
C ILE A 229 -17.74 -21.28 -19.79
N ALA A 230 -16.47 -21.39 -20.17
CA ALA A 230 -15.50 -20.29 -20.13
C ALA A 230 -14.67 -20.23 -21.42
N PRO A 231 -15.22 -19.69 -22.52
CA PRO A 231 -14.49 -19.59 -23.76
C PRO A 231 -13.31 -18.61 -23.61
N VAL A 232 -12.15 -19.02 -24.14
CA VAL A 232 -10.96 -18.17 -24.23
C VAL A 232 -10.80 -17.70 -25.66
N GLY A 233 -10.92 -16.39 -25.86
CA GLY A 233 -10.74 -15.76 -27.17
C GLY A 233 -10.19 -14.35 -27.05
N TYR A 234 -9.46 -13.93 -28.07
CA TYR A 234 -8.81 -12.62 -28.11
C TYR A 234 -8.77 -12.02 -29.51
N LEU A 235 -8.56 -10.71 -29.57
CA LEU A 235 -8.39 -9.95 -30.81
C LEU A 235 -6.93 -9.92 -31.25
N VAL A 236 -6.73 -10.09 -32.56
CA VAL A 236 -5.45 -9.83 -33.24
C VAL A 236 -5.66 -8.68 -34.22
N PHE A 237 -4.97 -7.58 -33.98
CA PHE A 237 -5.11 -6.37 -34.80
C PHE A 237 -4.26 -6.48 -36.06
N LYS A 238 -4.88 -6.37 -37.23
CA LYS A 238 -4.19 -6.38 -38.54
C LYS A 238 -3.81 -4.98 -38.98
N LYS A 239 -4.69 -4.02 -38.72
CA LYS A 239 -4.51 -2.63 -39.13
C LYS A 239 -5.12 -1.68 -38.12
N MET A 240 -4.29 -0.77 -37.64
CA MET A 240 -4.66 0.32 -36.74
C MET A 240 -4.03 1.62 -37.24
N SER A 241 -4.70 2.74 -37.02
CA SER A 241 -4.23 4.07 -37.38
C SER A 241 -4.50 5.08 -36.26
N LEU A 242 -3.90 6.27 -36.38
CA LEU A 242 -4.13 7.38 -35.45
C LEU A 242 -4.97 8.45 -36.12
N GLU A 243 -6.01 8.91 -35.43
CA GLU A 243 -6.84 10.03 -35.82
C GLU A 243 -6.64 11.19 -34.85
N LEU A 244 -6.15 12.33 -35.34
CA LEU A 244 -5.88 13.51 -34.52
C LEU A 244 -7.18 14.10 -33.96
N LYS A 245 -7.20 14.42 -32.67
CA LYS A 245 -8.35 15.09 -32.05
C LYS A 245 -8.38 16.56 -32.43
N LEU A 246 -9.54 17.03 -32.89
CA LEU A 246 -9.80 18.42 -33.24
C LEU A 246 -10.92 19.02 -32.36
N PRO A 247 -10.75 20.24 -31.82
CA PRO A 247 -9.55 21.07 -31.90
C PRO A 247 -8.38 20.47 -31.10
N ALA A 248 -7.15 20.82 -31.48
CA ALA A 248 -5.96 20.41 -30.74
C ALA A 248 -5.90 21.16 -29.40
N LEU A 249 -6.22 20.46 -28.31
CA LEU A 249 -6.23 21.00 -26.95
C LEU A 249 -4.96 20.59 -26.20
N ASP A 250 -4.52 21.43 -25.26
CA ASP A 250 -3.46 21.05 -24.32
C ASP A 250 -3.95 19.99 -23.31
N LEU A 251 -3.04 19.47 -22.49
CA LEU A 251 -3.40 18.43 -21.51
C LEU A 251 -4.38 18.94 -20.45
N GLN A 252 -4.21 20.19 -19.97
CA GLN A 252 -5.04 20.73 -18.91
C GLN A 252 -6.48 20.93 -19.38
N SER A 253 -6.67 21.46 -20.58
CA SER A 253 -7.98 21.65 -21.22
C SER A 253 -8.67 20.31 -21.50
N ARG A 254 -7.92 19.23 -21.80
CA ARG A 254 -8.49 17.89 -21.99
C ARG A 254 -8.94 17.23 -20.69
N LEU A 255 -8.34 17.61 -19.56
CA LEU A 255 -8.69 17.08 -18.24
C LEU A 255 -9.76 17.94 -17.53
N GLU A 256 -10.00 19.16 -18.01
CA GLU A 256 -10.95 20.10 -17.40
C GLU A 256 -12.38 19.54 -17.43
N GLY A 257 -13.07 19.63 -16.29
CA GLY A 257 -14.46 19.16 -16.14
C GLY A 257 -14.62 17.66 -15.86
N LEU A 258 -13.54 16.87 -15.94
CA LEU A 258 -13.59 15.46 -15.56
C LEU A 258 -13.64 15.30 -14.03
N PRO A 259 -14.36 14.30 -13.49
CA PRO A 259 -14.42 14.03 -12.05
C PRO A 259 -13.18 13.28 -11.56
N LEU A 260 -11.99 13.72 -12.00
CA LEU A 260 -10.72 13.12 -11.63
C LEU A 260 -10.29 13.65 -10.27
N LYS A 261 -10.36 12.80 -9.25
CA LYS A 261 -10.04 13.15 -7.87
C LYS A 261 -8.54 13.01 -7.61
N ASP A 262 -8.01 13.91 -6.80
CA ASP A 262 -6.70 13.73 -6.18
C ASP A 262 -6.81 12.93 -4.88
N SER A 263 -5.68 12.72 -4.20
CA SER A 263 -5.66 11.95 -2.96
C SER A 263 -6.49 12.58 -1.83
N ASP A 264 -6.58 13.91 -1.76
CA ASP A 264 -7.37 14.60 -0.75
C ASP A 264 -8.87 14.37 -0.99
N GLY A 265 -9.32 14.47 -2.25
CA GLY A 265 -10.71 14.20 -2.63
C GLY A 265 -11.17 12.77 -2.29
N TYR A 266 -10.30 11.77 -2.44
CA TYR A 266 -10.62 10.41 -2.01
C TYR A 266 -10.75 10.26 -0.49
N VAL A 267 -10.07 11.10 0.29
CA VAL A 267 -10.20 11.08 1.75
C VAL A 267 -11.52 11.73 2.19
N THR A 268 -11.85 12.89 1.63
CA THR A 268 -13.04 13.67 2.02
C THR A 268 -14.35 12.94 1.71
N ASP A 269 -14.50 12.40 0.50
CA ASP A 269 -15.76 11.74 0.09
C ASP A 269 -16.07 10.53 0.98
N GLN A 270 -15.03 9.80 1.36
CA GLN A 270 -15.17 8.63 2.22
C GLN A 270 -15.40 9.00 3.70
N GLU A 271 -14.91 10.16 4.15
CA GLU A 271 -15.30 10.68 5.47
C GLU A 271 -16.79 11.01 5.52
N GLU A 272 -17.33 11.63 4.46
CA GLU A 272 -18.77 11.93 4.35
C GLU A 272 -19.64 10.66 4.29
N GLU A 273 -19.14 9.57 3.71
CA GLU A 273 -19.85 8.28 3.65
C GLU A 273 -19.77 7.46 4.95
N GLU A 274 -18.58 7.35 5.57
CA GLU A 274 -18.39 6.54 6.79
C GLU A 274 -18.87 7.24 8.08
N PHE A 275 -18.94 8.57 8.10
CA PHE A 275 -19.30 9.37 9.27
C PHE A 275 -20.50 10.30 9.02
N LYS A 276 -21.56 9.81 8.35
CA LYS A 276 -22.83 10.52 8.33
C LYS A 276 -23.29 10.75 9.78
N PRO A 277 -23.60 12.00 10.19
CA PRO A 277 -24.16 12.24 11.49
C PRO A 277 -25.45 11.44 11.59
N ILE A 278 -25.53 10.54 12.56
CA ILE A 278 -26.82 10.01 12.99
C ILE A 278 -27.54 11.23 13.55
N ASP A 279 -28.57 11.71 12.86
CA ASP A 279 -29.45 12.80 13.33
C ASP A 279 -30.00 12.42 14.71
N ASN A 280 -29.28 12.84 15.75
CA ASN A 280 -29.67 12.91 17.15
C ASN A 280 -28.61 13.68 17.98
N ASP A 281 -27.89 14.62 17.39
CA ASP A 281 -27.12 15.60 18.15
C ASP A 281 -28.06 16.74 18.57
N THR A 282 -28.88 16.48 19.59
CA THR A 282 -29.09 17.53 20.59
C THR A 282 -27.74 17.79 21.24
N GLU A 283 -27.25 19.02 21.15
CA GLU A 283 -26.11 19.53 21.91
C GLU A 283 -26.38 19.40 23.41
N ASP A 284 -26.26 18.20 23.95
CA ASP A 284 -26.07 18.00 25.39
C ASP A 284 -24.56 18.12 25.63
N GLU A 285 -24.13 19.36 25.88
CA GLU A 285 -22.97 19.64 26.72
C GLU A 285 -23.22 19.07 28.13
N THR A 286 -23.24 17.75 28.23
CA THR A 286 -23.03 17.09 29.51
C THR A 286 -21.54 17.21 29.79
N VAL A 287 -21.22 18.23 30.57
CA VAL A 287 -19.96 18.33 31.32
C VAL A 287 -19.83 17.03 32.10
N LEU A 288 -19.13 16.05 31.52
CA LEU A 288 -18.67 14.89 32.24
C LEU A 288 -17.79 15.44 33.35
N ASN A 289 -18.28 15.30 34.59
CA ASN A 289 -17.52 15.59 35.79
C ASN A 289 -16.11 15.04 35.60
N SER A 290 -15.15 15.95 35.58
CA SER A 290 -13.73 15.65 35.62
C SER A 290 -13.47 14.88 36.91
N GLY A 291 -13.64 13.56 36.88
CA GLY A 291 -12.93 12.67 37.77
C GLY A 291 -11.47 13.05 37.59
N SER A 292 -10.88 13.58 38.66
CA SER A 292 -9.50 14.04 38.71
C SER A 292 -8.63 13.02 38.00
N THR A 293 -8.23 13.33 36.77
CA THR A 293 -7.23 12.55 36.06
C THR A 293 -5.96 12.87 36.79
N GLU A 294 -5.55 11.99 37.71
CA GLU A 294 -4.28 12.09 38.41
C GLU A 294 -3.18 12.01 37.35
N CYS A 295 -2.78 13.18 36.85
CA CYS A 295 -1.62 13.33 36.00
C CYS A 295 -0.41 13.21 36.91
N SER A 296 0.12 11.99 37.04
CA SER A 296 1.34 11.75 37.78
C SER A 296 2.53 12.33 37.01
N SER A 297 2.88 13.57 37.34
CA SER A 297 4.14 14.17 36.88
C SER A 297 5.30 13.55 37.67
N TYR A 298 5.97 12.57 37.08
CA TYR A 298 7.19 12.00 37.67
C TYR A 298 8.36 12.97 37.46
N SER A 299 9.11 13.23 38.54
CA SER A 299 10.37 13.97 38.47
C SER A 299 11.42 13.15 37.73
N SER A 300 12.17 13.82 36.85
CA SER A 300 13.28 13.30 36.06
C SER A 300 14.50 12.95 36.93
N GLU A 301 14.38 11.91 37.75
CA GLU A 301 15.55 11.22 38.29
C GLU A 301 16.14 10.31 37.19
N GLU A 302 17.47 10.12 37.20
CA GLU A 302 18.24 9.33 36.24
C GLU A 302 17.85 7.83 36.28
N PHE A 303 16.68 7.49 35.75
CA PHE A 303 16.19 6.12 35.72
C PHE A 303 16.78 5.38 34.51
N LEU A 304 18.02 4.91 34.67
CA LEU A 304 18.58 3.86 33.81
C LEU A 304 17.75 2.60 34.05
N GLN A 305 17.02 2.16 33.04
CA GLN A 305 16.25 0.94 33.12
C GLN A 305 17.14 -0.23 32.73
N GLU A 306 17.23 -1.24 33.59
CA GLU A 306 17.90 -2.48 33.23
C GLU A 306 17.10 -3.22 32.16
N VAL A 307 17.83 -3.85 31.25
CA VAL A 307 17.24 -4.71 30.23
C VAL A 307 16.54 -5.87 30.93
N SER A 308 15.27 -6.07 30.59
CA SER A 308 14.47 -7.17 31.09
C SER A 308 13.88 -7.96 29.92
N SER A 309 13.81 -9.27 30.08
CA SER A 309 13.28 -10.16 29.06
C SER A 309 12.30 -11.16 29.68
N VAL A 310 11.16 -11.36 29.04
CA VAL A 310 10.18 -12.38 29.43
C VAL A 310 9.94 -13.30 28.23
N TYR A 311 10.18 -14.59 28.42
CA TYR A 311 10.01 -15.64 27.41
C TYR A 311 8.94 -16.64 27.84
N ASN A 312 8.18 -17.18 26.89
CA ASN A 312 7.20 -18.23 27.13
C ASN A 312 7.42 -19.48 26.26
N ARG A 313 6.82 -20.60 26.67
CA ARG A 313 6.94 -21.91 25.98
C ARG A 313 6.33 -21.93 24.57
N GLU A 314 5.53 -20.92 24.23
CA GLU A 314 4.91 -20.76 22.91
C GLU A 314 5.83 -20.07 21.90
N GLY A 315 7.05 -19.72 22.33
CA GLY A 315 8.10 -19.16 21.49
C GLY A 315 8.09 -17.63 21.44
N TRP A 316 7.32 -16.97 22.30
CA TRP A 316 7.30 -15.50 22.40
C TRP A 316 8.37 -15.03 23.37
N LEU A 317 9.01 -13.91 23.01
CA LEU A 317 9.99 -13.21 23.81
C LEU A 317 9.71 -11.70 23.74
N LEU A 318 9.41 -11.12 24.90
CA LEU A 318 9.32 -9.68 25.11
C LEU A 318 10.64 -9.19 25.72
N ILE A 319 11.20 -8.13 25.16
CA ILE A 319 12.40 -7.47 25.65
C ILE A 319 12.07 -6.01 25.87
N GLY A 320 12.27 -5.51 27.10
CA GLY A 320 12.03 -4.13 27.48
C GLY A 320 13.25 -3.50 28.14
N GLY A 321 13.28 -2.16 28.19
CA GLY A 321 14.37 -1.41 28.82
C GLY A 321 15.69 -1.46 28.04
N VAL A 322 15.66 -1.73 26.73
CA VAL A 322 16.89 -1.68 25.91
C VAL A 322 17.23 -0.23 25.64
N GLN A 323 18.35 0.25 26.16
CA GLN A 323 18.77 1.64 25.98
C GLN A 323 20.27 1.78 25.78
N GLY A 324 20.66 2.82 25.04
CA GLY A 324 22.04 3.28 24.99
C GLY A 324 22.32 4.30 26.09
N THR A 325 23.59 4.45 26.45
CA THR A 325 24.03 5.37 27.51
C THR A 325 24.89 6.51 26.99
N SER A 326 25.32 6.46 25.72
CA SER A 326 25.98 7.59 25.08
C SER A 326 25.04 8.81 25.00
N SER A 327 25.62 10.00 25.18
CA SER A 327 24.89 11.24 24.97
C SER A 327 24.67 11.58 23.50
N ASN A 328 25.40 10.92 22.61
CA ASN A 328 25.15 10.99 21.18
C ASN A 328 24.07 9.95 20.82
N ALA A 329 22.93 10.39 20.29
CA ALA A 329 21.81 9.50 20.01
C ALA A 329 22.12 8.41 18.97
N PHE A 330 23.00 8.69 18.01
CA PHE A 330 23.42 7.70 17.01
C PHE A 330 24.25 6.58 17.68
N GLU A 331 25.21 6.94 18.53
CA GLU A 331 25.98 5.96 19.31
C GLU A 331 25.08 5.19 20.28
N ALA A 332 24.18 5.88 20.98
CA ALA A 332 23.23 5.27 21.90
C ALA A 332 22.30 4.27 21.18
N MET A 333 21.84 4.59 19.97
CA MET A 333 21.06 3.67 19.15
C MET A 333 21.87 2.45 18.71
N ALA A 334 23.16 2.63 18.37
CA ALA A 334 24.05 1.51 18.05
C ALA A 334 24.27 0.59 19.25
N GLU A 335 24.47 1.16 20.45
CA GLU A 335 24.53 0.43 21.72
C GLU A 335 23.23 -0.34 21.99
N ALA A 336 22.08 0.33 21.91
CA ALA A 336 20.76 -0.27 22.11
C ALA A 336 20.53 -1.44 21.14
N MET A 337 20.89 -1.30 19.87
CA MET A 337 20.78 -2.37 18.87
C MET A 337 21.71 -3.56 19.17
N SER A 338 22.92 -3.29 19.67
CA SER A 338 23.86 -4.34 20.11
C SER A 338 23.31 -5.12 21.31
N ILE A 339 22.77 -4.41 22.30
CA ILE A 339 22.11 -4.99 23.48
C ILE A 339 20.92 -5.84 23.07
N LEU A 340 20.05 -5.33 22.18
CA LEU A 340 18.92 -6.09 21.66
C LEU A 340 19.36 -7.40 20.99
N LYS A 341 20.38 -7.35 20.13
CA LYS A 341 20.95 -8.55 19.48
C LYS A 341 21.47 -9.54 20.51
N SER A 342 22.20 -9.06 21.53
CA SER A 342 22.70 -9.92 22.60
C SER A 342 21.58 -10.57 23.40
N GLU A 343 20.52 -9.83 23.71
CA GLU A 343 19.40 -10.34 24.50
C GLU A 343 18.57 -11.36 23.72
N LEU A 344 18.32 -11.12 22.43
CA LEU A 344 17.69 -12.11 21.54
C LEU A 344 18.47 -13.43 21.54
N LEU A 345 19.81 -13.38 21.41
CA LEU A 345 20.66 -14.57 21.35
C LEU A 345 20.64 -15.39 22.65
N LYS A 346 20.46 -14.77 23.83
CA LYS A 346 20.33 -15.49 25.11
C LYS A 346 19.15 -16.45 25.13
N HIS A 347 18.11 -16.17 24.35
CA HIS A 347 16.89 -16.96 24.25
C HIS A 347 16.76 -17.71 22.91
N ASP A 348 17.87 -17.88 22.18
CA ASP A 348 17.90 -18.51 20.84
C ASP A 348 17.02 -17.79 19.80
N HIS A 349 16.81 -16.48 19.96
CA HIS A 349 16.16 -15.63 18.95
C HIS A 349 17.21 -14.85 18.15
N THR A 350 16.84 -14.42 16.95
CA THR A 350 17.63 -13.57 16.07
C THR A 350 16.85 -12.32 15.68
N ILE A 351 17.51 -11.37 15.03
CA ILE A 351 16.86 -10.14 14.54
C ILE A 351 15.71 -10.43 13.55
N ARG A 352 15.73 -11.59 12.89
CA ARG A 352 14.69 -12.04 11.95
C ARG A 352 13.40 -12.49 12.65
N ASP A 353 13.49 -12.84 13.94
CA ASP A 353 12.36 -13.30 14.75
C ASP A 353 11.59 -12.12 15.37
N VAL A 354 12.14 -10.90 15.31
CA VAL A 354 11.49 -9.69 15.83
C VAL A 354 10.27 -9.33 14.98
N CYS A 355 9.13 -9.19 15.64
CA CYS A 355 7.82 -8.93 15.06
C CYS A 355 7.39 -7.47 15.22
N SER A 356 7.74 -6.84 16.34
CA SER A 356 7.36 -5.46 16.66
C SER A 356 8.44 -4.78 17.49
N VAL A 357 8.65 -3.49 17.25
CA VAL A 357 9.56 -2.63 18.01
C VAL A 357 8.85 -1.34 18.40
N THR A 358 8.89 -0.96 19.68
CA THR A 358 8.54 0.39 20.11
C THR A 358 9.82 1.17 20.33
N MET A 359 9.93 2.35 19.71
CA MET A 359 11.13 3.18 19.75
C MET A 359 10.81 4.54 20.38
N TYR A 360 11.40 4.80 21.53
CA TYR A 360 11.30 6.08 22.22
C TYR A 360 12.58 6.87 21.99
N ILE A 361 12.45 8.12 21.55
CA ILE A 361 13.60 9.00 21.29
C ILE A 361 13.48 10.32 22.04
N GLY A 362 14.61 10.94 22.39
CA GLY A 362 14.64 12.24 23.06
C GLY A 362 14.30 13.42 22.14
N ASP A 363 14.69 13.33 20.86
CA ASP A 363 14.48 14.38 19.85
C ASP A 363 14.06 13.79 18.49
N MET A 364 12.86 14.18 18.02
CA MET A 364 12.32 13.76 16.72
C MET A 364 13.11 14.34 15.54
N SER A 365 13.92 15.39 15.74
CA SER A 365 14.82 15.92 14.70
C SER A 365 15.86 14.88 14.26
N GLU A 366 16.23 13.95 15.14
CA GLU A 366 17.23 12.90 14.88
C GLU A 366 16.64 11.66 14.20
N TYR A 367 15.32 11.58 14.05
CA TYR A 367 14.59 10.42 13.51
C TYR A 367 15.20 9.89 12.20
N ALA A 368 15.54 10.78 11.26
CA ALA A 368 16.12 10.39 9.98
C ALA A 368 17.51 9.76 10.12
N ALA A 369 18.33 10.22 11.07
CA ALA A 369 19.65 9.67 11.34
C ALA A 369 19.55 8.30 12.02
N LEU A 370 18.70 8.18 13.04
CA LEU A 370 18.49 6.93 13.78
C LEU A 370 17.87 5.83 12.90
N ASN A 371 17.01 6.22 11.95
CA ASN A 371 16.45 5.30 10.97
C ASN A 371 17.52 4.59 10.13
N LYS A 372 18.66 5.23 9.84
CA LYS A 372 19.75 4.59 9.07
C LYS A 372 20.29 3.38 9.82
N LEU A 373 20.60 3.52 11.11
CA LEU A 373 21.04 2.41 11.96
C LEU A 373 19.99 1.31 12.12
N TYR A 374 18.72 1.70 12.17
CA TYR A 374 17.63 0.74 12.20
C TYR A 374 17.59 -0.11 10.93
N VAL A 375 17.70 0.51 9.74
CA VAL A 375 17.79 -0.20 8.45
C VAL A 375 18.97 -1.16 8.43
N ASP A 376 20.14 -0.69 8.85
CA ASP A 376 21.38 -1.47 8.86
C ASP A 376 21.31 -2.68 9.82
N THR A 377 20.37 -2.67 10.76
CA THR A 377 20.12 -3.80 11.66
C THR A 377 19.06 -4.76 11.11
N PHE A 378 17.98 -4.25 10.53
CA PHE A 378 16.88 -5.04 9.96
C PHE A 378 16.99 -5.13 8.43
N THR A 379 18.11 -5.67 7.93
CA THR A 379 18.46 -5.69 6.50
C THR A 379 17.71 -6.75 5.66
N PHE A 380 16.64 -7.33 6.20
CA PHE A 380 15.87 -8.37 5.52
C PHE A 380 14.52 -7.83 5.05
N THR A 381 13.96 -8.44 4.00
CA THR A 381 12.62 -8.12 3.50
C THR A 381 11.59 -8.28 4.62
N ASN A 382 10.60 -7.39 4.68
CA ASN A 382 9.54 -7.42 5.70
C ASN A 382 10.07 -7.20 7.13
N PRO A 383 10.62 -6.01 7.44
CA PRO A 383 11.09 -5.65 8.77
C PRO A 383 9.96 -5.70 9.82
N PRO A 384 10.26 -5.63 11.13
CA PRO A 384 9.24 -5.58 12.17
C PRO A 384 8.24 -4.42 11.98
N SER A 385 7.06 -4.55 12.59
CA SER A 385 6.19 -3.40 12.82
C SER A 385 6.85 -2.43 13.81
N ARG A 386 6.52 -1.13 13.72
CA ARG A 386 7.16 -0.13 14.58
C ARG A 386 6.25 1.02 14.96
N ALA A 387 6.31 1.44 16.21
CA ALA A 387 5.86 2.77 16.65
C ALA A 387 7.07 3.59 17.12
N CYS A 388 7.09 4.89 16.83
CA CYS A 388 8.22 5.73 17.22
C CYS A 388 7.75 7.11 17.69
N VAL A 389 8.02 7.43 18.95
CA VAL A 389 7.51 8.64 19.60
C VAL A 389 8.62 9.37 20.35
N GLN A 390 8.49 10.70 20.45
CA GLN A 390 9.43 11.51 21.21
C GLN A 390 8.96 11.66 22.65
N VAL A 391 9.84 11.36 23.59
CA VAL A 391 9.58 11.45 25.04
C VAL A 391 10.60 12.37 25.71
N PRO A 392 10.31 12.94 26.89
CA PRO A 392 11.20 13.87 27.57
C PRO A 392 12.37 13.15 28.25
N PHE A 393 13.20 12.46 27.47
CA PHE A 393 14.43 11.85 27.96
C PHE A 393 15.50 12.90 28.27
N ASN A 394 16.44 12.53 29.14
CA ASN A 394 17.64 13.31 29.40
C ASN A 394 18.75 12.97 28.39
N GLU A 395 19.81 13.77 28.38
CA GLU A 395 20.93 13.60 27.44
C GLU A 395 21.63 12.24 27.56
N ASN A 396 21.56 11.58 28.73
CA ASN A 396 22.25 10.30 28.98
C ASN A 396 21.45 9.06 28.55
N ASN A 397 20.23 9.23 28.03
CA ASN A 397 19.39 8.14 27.53
C ASN A 397 18.53 8.65 26.36
N PRO A 398 19.15 9.06 25.24
CA PRO A 398 18.41 9.66 24.13
C PRO A 398 17.56 8.65 23.35
N VAL A 399 17.78 7.33 23.54
CA VAL A 399 17.08 6.27 22.80
C VAL A 399 16.78 5.07 23.69
N ARG A 400 15.51 4.63 23.71
CA ARG A 400 15.06 3.39 24.33
C ARG A 400 14.20 2.56 23.39
N LEU A 401 14.38 1.25 23.42
CA LEU A 401 13.69 0.28 22.58
C LEU A 401 12.98 -0.77 23.43
N GLU A 402 11.84 -1.21 22.92
CA GLU A 402 11.14 -2.42 23.35
C GLU A 402 10.92 -3.29 22.12
N ALA A 403 11.07 -4.61 22.26
CA ALA A 403 10.94 -5.53 21.15
C ALA A 403 10.11 -6.76 21.53
N ILE A 404 9.22 -7.16 20.62
CA ILE A 404 8.52 -8.44 20.68
C ILE A 404 9.06 -9.31 19.56
N SER A 405 9.48 -10.52 19.89
CA SER A 405 9.93 -11.52 18.94
C SER A 405 9.22 -12.85 19.13
N TRP A 406 9.13 -13.60 18.03
CA TRP A 406 8.55 -14.94 18.04
C TRP A 406 9.38 -15.89 17.20
N LYS A 407 9.74 -17.02 17.80
CA LYS A 407 10.39 -18.15 17.13
C LYS A 407 9.59 -19.41 17.38
N ALA A 408 9.41 -20.24 16.35
CA ALA A 408 8.70 -21.50 16.50
C ALA A 408 9.38 -22.38 17.58
N PRO A 409 8.64 -22.86 18.60
CA PRO A 409 9.19 -23.80 19.57
C PRO A 409 9.69 -25.08 18.88
N ILE A 410 10.79 -25.63 19.37
CA ILE A 410 11.35 -26.89 18.86
C ILE A 410 10.46 -28.06 19.34
N LYS A 411 9.38 -28.42 18.61
CA LYS A 411 8.61 -29.67 18.84
C LYS A 411 8.01 -30.33 17.57
N SER A 412 8.10 -31.66 17.59
CA SER A 412 7.56 -32.75 16.74
C SER A 412 7.31 -32.53 15.25
N ILE A 413 7.96 -33.38 14.44
CA ILE A 413 7.72 -33.65 13.02
C ILE A 413 6.21 -33.84 12.77
N GLY A 414 5.56 -32.90 12.08
CA GLY A 414 4.16 -33.03 11.65
C GLY A 414 3.33 -31.75 11.60
N ASP A 415 3.70 -30.71 12.36
CA ASP A 415 2.93 -29.46 12.35
C ASP A 415 3.24 -28.59 11.11
N SER A 416 2.20 -27.93 10.60
CA SER A 416 2.34 -26.97 9.51
C SER A 416 3.20 -25.78 9.95
N LYS A 417 4.13 -25.37 9.08
CA LYS A 417 5.04 -24.24 9.34
C LYS A 417 4.20 -22.97 9.56
N VAL A 418 4.21 -22.44 10.79
CA VAL A 418 3.59 -21.15 11.09
C VAL A 418 4.38 -20.07 10.36
N GLU A 419 3.75 -19.45 9.36
CA GLU A 419 4.37 -18.40 8.56
C GLU A 419 4.09 -17.02 9.16
N ARG A 420 5.14 -16.22 9.32
CA ARG A 420 5.05 -14.79 9.62
C ARG A 420 4.48 -14.09 8.40
N GLN A 421 3.30 -13.49 8.54
CA GLN A 421 2.68 -12.70 7.48
C GLN A 421 2.94 -11.22 7.76
N THR A 422 3.37 -10.48 6.75
CA THR A 422 3.74 -9.08 6.92
C THR A 422 3.09 -8.25 5.84
N MET A 423 2.54 -7.09 6.23
CA MET A 423 2.09 -6.08 5.28
C MET A 423 3.11 -4.96 5.27
N HIS A 424 3.75 -4.80 4.11
CA HIS A 424 4.75 -3.78 3.87
C HIS A 424 4.40 -3.06 2.56
N VAL A 425 3.70 -1.94 2.70
CA VAL A 425 3.28 -1.10 1.56
C VAL A 425 4.31 0.00 1.38
N GLN A 426 5.01 -0.03 0.24
CA GLN A 426 6.05 0.95 -0.10
C GLN A 426 5.63 1.88 -1.24
N SER A 427 4.68 1.45 -2.07
CA SER A 427 4.11 2.26 -3.13
C SER A 427 3.15 3.32 -2.59
N ARG A 428 3.09 4.46 -3.29
CA ARG A 428 2.03 5.46 -3.07
C ARG A 428 0.74 4.95 -3.70
N SER A 429 -0.33 4.95 -2.92
CA SER A 429 -1.68 4.54 -3.34
C SER A 429 -2.73 5.45 -2.72
N HIS A 430 -3.99 5.36 -3.16
CA HIS A 430 -5.11 6.02 -2.47
C HIS A 430 -5.68 5.20 -1.30
N TRP A 431 -5.17 3.99 -1.07
CA TRP A 431 -5.72 3.06 -0.07
C TRP A 431 -5.08 3.21 1.31
N ALA A 432 -3.77 3.08 1.44
CA ALA A 432 -3.07 3.26 2.72
C ALA A 432 -1.76 4.02 2.52
N PRO A 433 -1.32 4.79 3.53
CA PRO A 433 -0.06 5.50 3.44
C PRO A 433 1.10 4.52 3.34
N ALA A 434 1.99 4.80 2.39
CA ALA A 434 3.29 4.15 2.34
C ALA A 434 4.05 4.38 3.65
N ASN A 435 4.88 3.42 4.03
CA ASN A 435 5.72 3.54 5.21
C ASN A 435 6.69 4.73 5.07
N ILE A 436 6.70 5.63 6.05
CA ILE A 436 7.65 6.78 6.09
C ILE A 436 8.98 6.41 6.76
N GLY A 437 9.18 5.13 7.05
CA GLY A 437 10.38 4.59 7.66
C GLY A 437 10.51 3.08 7.44
N PRO A 438 11.61 2.49 7.88
CA PRO A 438 12.00 1.11 7.54
C PRO A 438 11.29 0.06 8.41
N TYR A 439 9.95 0.02 8.35
CA TYR A 439 9.12 -0.88 9.12
C TYR A 439 7.93 -1.34 8.30
N SER A 440 7.33 -2.45 8.73
CA SER A 440 6.11 -2.98 8.12
C SER A 440 4.89 -2.39 8.83
N GLN A 441 3.83 -2.06 8.08
CA GLN A 441 2.58 -1.56 8.66
C GLN A 441 1.94 -2.58 9.60
N SER A 442 2.12 -3.88 9.33
CA SER A 442 1.68 -4.93 10.24
C SER A 442 2.52 -6.20 10.14
N VAL A 443 2.61 -6.93 11.26
CA VAL A 443 3.19 -8.28 11.33
C VAL A 443 2.20 -9.19 12.05
N ARG A 444 1.74 -10.24 11.36
CA ARG A 444 0.90 -11.29 11.92
C ARG A 444 1.70 -12.56 12.15
N VAL A 445 1.58 -13.10 13.36
CA VAL A 445 2.13 -14.39 13.75
C VAL A 445 1.06 -15.16 14.52
N LYS A 446 0.76 -16.38 14.06
CA LYS A 446 -0.38 -17.16 14.57
C LYS A 446 -1.68 -16.33 14.53
N ASN A 447 -2.23 -16.02 15.70
CA ASN A 447 -3.49 -15.30 15.90
C ASN A 447 -3.30 -13.83 16.30
N PHE A 448 -2.05 -13.39 16.48
CA PHE A 448 -1.72 -12.03 16.88
C PHE A 448 -1.32 -11.20 15.67
N VAL A 449 -1.78 -9.95 15.64
CA VAL A 449 -1.38 -8.93 14.66
C VAL A 449 -0.81 -7.75 15.44
N HIS A 450 0.44 -7.41 15.14
CA HIS A 450 1.09 -6.20 15.61
C HIS A 450 0.98 -5.17 14.50
N LEU A 451 0.29 -4.04 14.73
CA LEU A 451 0.26 -2.92 13.79
C LEU A 451 1.34 -1.91 14.18
N ALA A 452 1.95 -1.28 13.18
CA ALA A 452 2.83 -0.12 13.40
C ALA A 452 2.03 1.09 13.87
N GLY A 453 2.72 2.07 14.46
CA GLY A 453 2.14 3.37 14.78
C GLY A 453 1.55 4.02 13.53
N GLN A 454 0.27 4.40 13.60
CA GLN A 454 -0.46 5.06 12.53
C GLN A 454 -0.72 6.52 12.87
N ILE A 455 -0.36 7.41 11.94
CA ILE A 455 -0.61 8.86 11.98
C ILE A 455 -1.53 9.27 10.80
N GLY A 456 -2.12 10.46 10.89
CA GLY A 456 -3.12 10.98 9.94
C GLY A 456 -2.55 11.40 8.58
N LEU A 457 -1.84 10.51 7.89
CA LEU A 457 -1.29 10.78 6.55
C LEU A 457 -2.32 10.47 5.45
N VAL A 458 -2.50 11.42 4.54
CA VAL A 458 -3.26 11.20 3.31
C VAL A 458 -2.48 10.22 2.42
N PRO A 459 -3.02 9.03 2.08
CA PRO A 459 -2.27 7.94 1.45
C PRO A 459 -1.43 8.30 0.22
N GLY A 460 -2.01 9.04 -0.73
CA GLY A 460 -1.36 9.26 -2.02
C GLY A 460 -0.45 10.50 -2.08
N SER A 461 -0.60 11.45 -1.16
CA SER A 461 0.29 12.62 -1.02
C SER A 461 1.36 12.43 0.06
N LEU A 462 1.07 11.60 1.08
CA LEU A 462 1.84 11.47 2.32
C LEU A 462 1.97 12.80 3.09
N GLU A 463 1.01 13.69 2.92
CA GLU A 463 0.85 14.90 3.73
C GLU A 463 -0.05 14.63 4.94
N MET A 464 0.12 15.40 6.02
CA MET A 464 -0.79 15.33 7.16
C MET A 464 -2.16 15.89 6.75
N ILE A 465 -3.23 15.22 7.16
CA ILE A 465 -4.59 15.69 6.90
C ILE A 465 -4.84 17.04 7.58
N LYS A 466 -5.55 17.92 6.88
CA LYS A 466 -6.00 19.21 7.42
C LYS A 466 -7.26 19.01 8.26
N GLY A 467 -7.49 19.88 9.24
CA GLY A 467 -8.69 19.81 10.11
C GLY A 467 -8.38 19.43 11.56
N GLY A 468 -7.10 19.33 11.94
CA GLY A 468 -6.65 19.14 13.31
C GLY A 468 -6.96 17.75 13.87
N ILE A 469 -6.99 17.64 15.20
CA ILE A 469 -7.03 16.35 15.91
C ILE A 469 -8.16 15.43 15.47
N LYS A 470 -9.38 15.96 15.24
CA LYS A 470 -10.53 15.11 14.87
C LYS A 470 -10.33 14.47 13.49
N ALA A 471 -9.82 15.24 12.51
CA ALA A 471 -9.54 14.72 11.17
C ALA A 471 -8.41 13.69 11.21
N GLU A 472 -7.33 13.98 11.94
CA GLU A 472 -6.23 13.02 12.13
C GLU A 472 -6.71 11.72 12.79
N CYS A 473 -7.51 11.78 13.86
CA CYS A 473 -8.05 10.60 14.52
C CYS A 473 -8.92 9.75 13.58
N ARG A 474 -9.86 10.36 12.84
CA ARG A 474 -10.72 9.62 11.90
C ARG A 474 -9.90 8.93 10.82
N LEU A 475 -8.93 9.64 10.25
CA LEU A 475 -8.07 9.09 9.23
C LEU A 475 -7.21 7.93 9.76
N VAL A 476 -6.66 8.06 10.97
CA VAL A 476 -5.89 6.99 11.62
C VAL A 476 -6.75 5.75 11.87
N LEU A 477 -7.96 5.90 12.41
CA LEU A 477 -8.89 4.79 12.63
C LEU A 477 -9.23 4.06 11.33
N ARG A 478 -9.40 4.82 10.24
CA ARG A 478 -9.62 4.27 8.91
C ARG A 478 -8.41 3.48 8.42
N HIS A 479 -7.19 3.98 8.63
CA HIS A 479 -5.96 3.23 8.31
C HIS A 479 -5.87 1.93 9.09
N LEU A 480 -6.14 1.95 10.40
CA LEU A 480 -6.15 0.76 11.23
C LEU A 480 -7.15 -0.29 10.72
N LYS A 481 -8.37 0.13 10.37
CA LYS A 481 -9.40 -0.75 9.80
C LYS A 481 -8.93 -1.39 8.49
N ARG A 482 -8.38 -0.61 7.56
CA ARG A 482 -7.86 -1.08 6.26
C ARG A 482 -6.73 -2.09 6.44
N LEU A 483 -5.75 -1.76 7.28
CA LEU A 483 -4.61 -2.64 7.56
C LEU A 483 -5.07 -3.96 8.19
N LEU A 484 -6.03 -3.93 9.12
CA LEU A 484 -6.60 -5.15 9.70
C LEU A 484 -7.29 -6.02 8.64
N MET A 485 -8.14 -5.42 7.81
CA MET A 485 -8.87 -6.13 6.74
C MET A 485 -7.94 -6.73 5.68
N ALA A 486 -6.83 -6.08 5.36
CA ALA A 486 -5.86 -6.61 4.40
C ALA A 486 -4.96 -7.70 5.01
N VAL A 487 -4.84 -7.79 6.34
CA VAL A 487 -4.25 -8.96 7.02
C VAL A 487 -5.21 -10.15 6.98
N ASP A 488 -6.51 -9.92 7.20
CA ASP A 488 -7.56 -10.93 7.12
C ASP A 488 -8.89 -10.21 6.82
N PRO A 489 -9.60 -10.54 5.72
CA PRO A 489 -10.84 -9.84 5.35
C PRO A 489 -11.94 -9.88 6.42
N LYS A 490 -11.83 -10.79 7.39
CA LYS A 490 -12.77 -10.91 8.52
C LYS A 490 -12.41 -10.02 9.71
N PHE A 491 -11.25 -9.36 9.69
CA PHE A 491 -10.83 -8.49 10.78
C PHE A 491 -11.48 -7.12 10.68
N SER A 492 -11.66 -6.51 11.85
CA SER A 492 -12.21 -5.18 12.04
C SER A 492 -11.57 -4.54 13.28
N LEU A 493 -11.90 -3.30 13.60
CA LEU A 493 -11.43 -2.64 14.82
C LEU A 493 -11.83 -3.39 16.11
N ARG A 494 -12.87 -4.23 16.09
CA ARG A 494 -13.24 -5.10 17.23
C ARG A 494 -12.20 -6.17 17.55
N ASN A 495 -11.35 -6.51 16.58
CA ASN A 495 -10.27 -7.46 16.81
C ASN A 495 -9.12 -6.87 17.63
N VAL A 496 -9.05 -5.54 17.78
CA VAL A 496 -8.05 -4.87 18.62
C VAL A 496 -8.30 -5.27 20.08
N VAL A 497 -7.25 -5.76 20.75
CA VAL A 497 -7.27 -6.15 22.17
C VAL A 497 -6.69 -5.06 23.07
N GLN A 498 -5.65 -4.38 22.56
CA GLN A 498 -4.92 -3.36 23.29
C GLN A 498 -4.42 -2.30 22.32
N GLY A 499 -4.39 -1.05 22.77
CA GLY A 499 -3.80 0.05 22.03
C GLY A 499 -3.15 1.08 22.94
N ILE A 500 -2.20 1.82 22.39
CA ILE A 500 -1.67 3.04 22.97
C ILE A 500 -1.96 4.17 21.98
N CYS A 501 -2.65 5.19 22.45
CA CYS A 501 -2.90 6.44 21.75
C CYS A 501 -1.90 7.47 22.27
N TYR A 502 -0.88 7.76 21.48
CA TYR A 502 0.09 8.80 21.78
C TYR A 502 -0.42 10.14 21.26
N LEU A 503 -0.36 11.19 22.09
CA LEU A 503 -0.92 12.51 21.81
C LEU A 503 0.10 13.60 22.16
N THR A 504 0.13 14.69 21.43
CA THR A 504 1.08 15.80 21.71
C THR A 504 0.53 16.86 22.67
N ASP A 505 -0.77 16.83 22.98
CA ASP A 505 -1.41 17.74 23.90
C ASP A 505 -2.49 17.04 24.74
N ALA A 506 -2.59 17.38 26.02
CA ALA A 506 -3.58 16.79 26.92
C ALA A 506 -5.04 17.07 26.50
N SER A 507 -5.29 18.22 25.86
CA SER A 507 -6.61 18.58 25.33
C SER A 507 -7.10 17.64 24.21
N TYR A 508 -6.19 16.91 23.56
CA TYR A 508 -6.52 15.97 22.49
C TYR A 508 -7.04 14.61 23.00
N VAL A 509 -6.84 14.30 24.29
CA VAL A 509 -7.24 13.02 24.89
C VAL A 509 -8.76 12.80 24.79
N GLY A 510 -9.56 13.81 25.14
CA GLY A 510 -11.03 13.72 25.11
C GLY A 510 -11.57 13.41 23.70
N PRO A 511 -11.24 14.22 22.67
CA PRO A 511 -11.63 13.97 21.30
C PRO A 511 -11.18 12.61 20.75
N ALA A 512 -9.91 12.21 21.00
CA ALA A 512 -9.37 10.94 20.53
C ALA A 512 -10.09 9.75 21.15
N ARG A 513 -10.38 9.82 22.47
CA ARG A 513 -11.13 8.79 23.18
C ARG A 513 -12.54 8.64 22.63
N LYS A 514 -13.26 9.74 22.46
CA LYS A 514 -14.64 9.72 21.94
C LYS A 514 -14.70 9.02 20.57
N LEU A 515 -13.82 9.39 19.64
CA LEU A 515 -13.79 8.79 18.30
C LEU A 515 -13.41 7.31 18.30
N TRP A 516 -12.52 6.89 19.21
CA TRP A 516 -12.22 5.47 19.40
C TRP A 516 -13.44 4.70 19.89
N GLU A 517 -14.10 5.18 20.95
CA GLU A 517 -15.26 4.53 21.57
C GLU A 517 -16.47 4.45 20.64
N GLU A 518 -16.67 5.44 19.77
CA GLU A 518 -17.65 5.41 18.69
C GLU A 518 -17.35 4.31 17.66
N SER A 519 -16.06 3.95 17.48
CA SER A 519 -15.62 2.94 16.52
C SER A 519 -15.55 1.53 17.10
N THR A 520 -15.12 1.39 18.37
CA THR A 520 -15.00 0.11 19.08
C THR A 520 -14.81 0.33 20.59
N ASN A 521 -15.36 -0.57 21.41
CA ASN A 521 -15.21 -0.58 22.87
C ASN A 521 -14.54 -1.86 23.41
N ASN A 522 -14.02 -2.72 22.52
CA ASN A 522 -13.47 -4.04 22.90
C ASN A 522 -12.00 -4.01 23.34
N ALA A 523 -11.33 -2.88 23.23
CA ALA A 523 -9.89 -2.76 23.46
C ALA A 523 -9.59 -1.97 24.74
N ILE A 524 -8.56 -2.39 25.47
CA ILE A 524 -7.94 -1.57 26.51
C ILE A 524 -7.05 -0.55 25.80
N VAL A 525 -7.33 0.74 25.98
CA VAL A 525 -6.53 1.81 25.38
C VAL A 525 -5.94 2.72 26.43
N ASP A 526 -4.61 2.83 26.40
CA ASP A 526 -3.86 3.80 27.17
C ASP A 526 -3.69 5.09 26.35
N TYR A 527 -3.95 6.25 26.96
CA TYR A 527 -3.77 7.56 26.34
C TYR A 527 -2.56 8.22 26.99
N VAL A 528 -1.51 8.46 26.19
CA VAL A 528 -0.22 8.92 26.70
C VAL A 528 0.16 10.22 26.00
N VAL A 529 0.37 11.27 26.80
CA VAL A 529 0.85 12.55 26.27
C VAL A 529 2.37 12.50 26.14
N VAL A 530 2.87 12.74 24.93
CA VAL A 530 4.28 12.67 24.56
C VAL A 530 4.76 14.03 24.03
N THR A 531 6.06 14.26 24.01
CA THR A 531 6.63 15.56 23.61
C THR A 531 6.69 15.80 22.10
N GLY A 532 6.49 14.75 21.29
CA GLY A 532 6.49 14.87 19.84
C GLY A 532 6.18 13.56 19.13
N LEU A 533 5.68 13.67 17.91
CA LEU A 533 5.35 12.56 17.03
C LEU A 533 5.97 12.77 15.65
N PRO A 534 6.18 11.68 14.86
CA PRO A 534 6.66 11.81 13.50
C PRO A 534 5.78 12.77 12.69
N ARG A 535 6.42 13.57 11.82
CA ARG A 535 5.73 14.54 10.95
C ARG A 535 4.94 15.63 11.71
N ASN A 536 5.24 15.85 12.99
CA ASN A 536 4.49 16.75 13.86
C ASN A 536 3.00 16.39 13.97
N ALA A 537 2.65 15.10 13.88
CA ALA A 537 1.28 14.64 14.06
C ALA A 537 0.74 15.01 15.45
N ALA A 538 -0.57 15.20 15.55
CA ALA A 538 -1.24 15.42 16.82
C ALA A 538 -1.51 14.10 17.57
N VAL A 539 -1.66 13.00 16.82
CA VAL A 539 -2.01 11.68 17.33
C VAL A 539 -1.32 10.55 16.57
N GLU A 540 -0.85 9.53 17.30
CA GLU A 540 -0.39 8.24 16.77
C GLU A 540 -1.08 7.09 17.51
N TRP A 541 -1.68 6.16 16.77
CA TRP A 541 -2.25 4.94 17.35
C TRP A 541 -1.35 3.73 17.09
N HIS A 542 -0.92 3.07 18.16
CA HIS A 542 -0.17 1.82 18.13
C HIS A 542 -1.05 0.71 18.73
N VAL A 543 -1.40 -0.32 17.96
CA VAL A 543 -2.40 -1.31 18.40
C VAL A 543 -2.00 -2.75 18.14
N TRP A 544 -2.53 -3.64 18.97
CA TRP A 544 -2.42 -5.09 18.86
C TRP A 544 -3.81 -5.69 18.69
N ALA A 545 -3.94 -6.60 17.73
CA ALA A 545 -5.19 -7.31 17.47
C ALA A 545 -5.03 -8.81 17.62
N HIS A 546 -6.12 -9.47 18.00
CA HIS A 546 -6.20 -10.90 18.12
C HIS A 546 -7.39 -11.44 17.30
N LYS A 547 -7.13 -12.49 16.53
CA LYS A 547 -8.10 -13.11 15.60
C LYS A 547 -9.46 -13.38 16.22
N TYR A 548 -9.50 -13.77 17.49
CA TYR A 548 -10.72 -14.22 18.18
C TYR A 548 -11.31 -13.19 19.16
N ASN A 549 -10.77 -11.97 19.23
CA ASN A 549 -11.29 -10.96 20.17
C ASN A 549 -12.71 -10.46 19.82
N ASN A 550 -13.13 -10.65 18.57
CA ASN A 550 -14.46 -10.30 18.11
C ASN A 550 -15.56 -11.31 18.47
N ASN A 551 -15.24 -12.38 19.21
CA ASN A 551 -16.19 -13.44 19.60
C ASN A 551 -16.80 -13.23 21.00
N PHE A 552 -16.46 -12.14 21.68
CA PHE A 552 -17.12 -11.76 22.93
C PHE A 552 -18.35 -10.91 22.54
N ASP A 553 -19.50 -11.57 22.48
CA ASP A 553 -20.83 -10.94 22.37
C ASP A 553 -21.28 -10.34 23.72
#